data_AF-A0A6F9AHL9-F1
#
_entry.id   AF-A0A6F9AHL9-F1
#
_cell.length_a   1.000
_cell.length_b   1.000
_cell.length_c   1.000
_cell.angle_alpha   90.00
_cell.angle_beta   90.00
_cell.angle_gamma   90.00
#
_symmetry.space_group_name_H-M   'P 1'
#
loop_
_entity.id
_entity.type
_entity.pdbx_description
1 polymer ?
#
loop_
_entity_poly.entity_id
_entity_poly.type
_entity_poly.pdbx_seq_one_letter_code
_entity_poly.pdbx_strand_id
1 'polypeptide(L)'
;MFQGLLAVFYNLGDRPYNLTLPFHRLDNGEWHEVELDRHGKEFTLQLDGGGGRREVTAAPGRSQEIVIDQSVVMLGNSFPSGHNRSFLGCLRDLRLNGRPMPITKQPSVGSEGLRVVTSQGVSPGCPSDACRKHQCSPPFICMDLWRKHEC
;
A
#
# COMPACT_ATOMS: atom_id res chain seq x y z
N MET A 1 1.51 -5.66 -0.85
CA MET A 1 0.60 -6.74 -1.24
C MET A 1 1.42 -7.94 -1.68
N PHE A 2 1.21 -9.10 -1.04
CA PHE A 2 1.85 -10.36 -1.41
C PHE A 2 0.76 -11.43 -1.47
N GLN A 3 0.47 -11.96 -2.67
CA GLN A 3 -0.61 -12.92 -2.90
C GLN A 3 -1.99 -12.44 -2.39
N GLY A 4 -2.29 -11.16 -2.61
CA GLY A 4 -3.55 -10.54 -2.19
C GLY A 4 -3.58 -10.08 -0.72
N LEU A 5 -2.59 -10.47 0.09
CA LEU A 5 -2.51 -10.09 1.51
C LEU A 5 -1.64 -8.84 1.73
N LEU A 6 -1.96 -8.10 2.78
CA LEU A 6 -1.14 -6.98 3.24
C LEU A 6 0.10 -7.51 3.96
N ALA A 7 1.28 -7.06 3.53
CA ALA A 7 2.54 -7.46 4.10
C ALA A 7 3.54 -6.30 4.08
N VAL A 8 4.33 -6.20 5.14
CA VAL A 8 5.50 -5.33 5.25
C VAL A 8 6.76 -6.18 5.31
N PHE A 9 7.81 -5.75 4.63
CA PHE A 9 9.13 -6.37 4.65
C PHE A 9 10.14 -5.34 5.15
N TYR A 10 10.98 -5.69 6.10
CA TYR A 10 11.92 -4.77 6.73
C TYR A 10 13.21 -5.47 7.16
N ASN A 11 14.26 -4.70 7.37
CA ASN A 11 15.52 -5.14 7.93
C ASN A 11 16.07 -4.02 8.82
N LEU A 12 16.35 -4.32 10.09
CA LEU A 12 16.88 -3.37 11.07
C LEU A 12 18.39 -3.55 11.30
N GLY A 13 19.09 -4.24 10.38
CA GLY A 13 20.53 -4.44 10.41
C GLY A 13 20.97 -5.84 10.83
N ASP A 14 20.05 -6.69 11.28
CA ASP A 14 20.31 -8.10 11.56
C ASP A 14 19.98 -9.00 10.37
N ARG A 15 18.71 -9.03 9.93
CA ARG A 15 18.27 -9.82 8.77
C ARG A 15 16.91 -9.33 8.24
N PRO A 16 16.52 -9.75 7.03
CA PRO A 16 15.17 -9.52 6.52
C PRO A 16 14.09 -10.22 7.37
N TYR A 17 13.04 -9.48 7.67
CA TYR A 17 11.80 -9.94 8.30
C TYR A 17 10.60 -9.55 7.45
N ASN A 18 9.49 -10.26 7.67
CA ASN A 18 8.20 -9.87 7.15
C ASN A 18 7.12 -9.97 8.24
N LEU A 19 6.10 -9.14 8.09
CA LEU A 19 4.89 -9.18 8.88
C LEU A 19 3.72 -9.12 7.90
N THR A 20 2.88 -10.14 7.92
CA THR A 20 1.76 -10.30 6.99
C THR A 20 0.48 -10.43 7.78
N LEU A 21 -0.55 -9.68 7.39
CA LEU A 21 -1.89 -9.78 7.93
C LEU A 21 -2.61 -10.95 7.24
N PRO A 22 -2.95 -12.04 7.95
CA PRO A 22 -3.22 -13.32 7.28
C PRO A 22 -4.68 -13.51 6.83
N PHE A 23 -5.61 -12.71 7.32
CA PHE A 23 -7.06 -13.00 7.20
C PHE A 23 -7.80 -12.20 6.13
N HIS A 24 -7.24 -11.09 5.66
CA HIS A 24 -7.94 -10.18 4.76
C HIS A 24 -7.16 -10.00 3.46
N ARG A 25 -7.85 -10.26 2.36
CA ARG A 25 -7.38 -9.97 1.02
C ARG A 25 -7.80 -8.56 0.63
N LEU A 26 -6.90 -7.82 -0.01
CA LEU A 26 -7.15 -6.44 -0.47
C LEU A 26 -7.20 -6.35 -2.01
N ASP A 27 -7.21 -7.49 -2.70
CA ASP A 27 -7.36 -7.58 -4.16
C ASP A 27 -8.84 -7.78 -4.57
N ASN A 28 -9.75 -7.22 -3.78
CA ASN A 28 -11.22 -7.32 -3.93
C ASN A 28 -11.85 -6.13 -4.67
N GLY A 29 -11.06 -5.12 -5.08
CA GLY A 29 -11.56 -3.93 -5.76
C GLY A 29 -12.12 -2.84 -4.85
N GLU A 30 -12.08 -3.04 -3.53
CA GLU A 30 -12.58 -2.07 -2.55
C GLU A 30 -11.46 -1.16 -2.02
N TRP A 31 -11.86 0.01 -1.50
CA TRP A 31 -10.92 0.89 -0.81
C TRP A 31 -10.64 0.34 0.59
N HIS A 32 -9.36 0.25 0.93
CA HIS A 32 -8.91 -0.13 2.26
C HIS A 32 -8.03 0.96 2.86
N GLU A 33 -8.16 1.17 4.16
CA GLU A 33 -7.23 1.98 4.94
C GLU A 33 -6.15 1.08 5.52
N VAL A 34 -4.88 1.46 5.32
CA VAL A 34 -3.73 0.69 5.75
C VAL A 34 -2.84 1.57 6.61
N GLU A 35 -2.56 1.09 7.82
CA GLU A 35 -1.66 1.76 8.75
C GLU A 35 -0.52 0.83 9.15
N LEU A 36 0.69 1.39 9.17
CA LEU A 36 1.89 0.73 9.64
C LEU A 36 2.50 1.62 10.71
N ASP A 37 2.43 1.16 11.95
CA ASP A 37 3.10 1.79 13.07
C ASP A 37 4.36 1.01 13.45
N ARG A 38 5.37 1.73 13.94
CA ARG A 38 6.62 1.14 14.39
C ARG A 38 7.14 1.83 15.65
N HIS A 39 7.41 1.02 16.67
CA HIS A 39 8.06 1.44 17.90
C HIS A 39 9.32 0.60 18.15
N GLY A 40 10.49 1.16 17.83
CA GLY A 40 11.77 0.46 17.96
C GLY A 40 11.85 -0.75 17.01
N LYS A 41 11.84 -1.96 17.56
CA LYS A 41 11.79 -3.21 16.76
C LYS A 41 10.38 -3.74 16.53
N GLU A 42 9.38 -3.19 17.23
CA GLU A 42 7.99 -3.61 17.10
C GLU A 42 7.34 -2.92 15.91
N PHE A 43 6.64 -3.70 15.11
CA PHE A 43 5.81 -3.24 14.00
C PHE A 43 4.38 -3.70 14.23
N THR A 44 3.45 -2.78 14.04
CA THR A 44 2.00 -3.04 14.08
C THR A 44 1.42 -2.69 12.73
N LEU A 45 0.76 -3.67 12.11
CA LEU A 45 0.13 -3.53 10.80
C LEU A 45 -1.39 -3.62 10.99
N GLN A 46 -2.10 -2.57 10.57
CA GLN A 46 -3.55 -2.43 10.75
C GLN A 46 -4.25 -2.23 9.40
N LEU A 47 -5.45 -2.81 9.31
CA LEU A 47 -6.33 -2.72 8.16
C LEU A 47 -7.69 -2.19 8.60
N ASP A 48 -8.22 -1.17 7.92
CA ASP A 48 -9.57 -0.63 8.13
C ASP A 48 -9.88 -0.34 9.61
N GLY A 49 -8.94 0.32 10.29
CA GLY A 49 -9.03 0.66 11.72
C GLY A 49 -8.55 -0.44 12.69
N GLY A 50 -8.10 -1.60 12.20
CA GLY A 50 -7.37 -2.59 13.02
C GLY A 50 -8.19 -3.24 14.14
N GLY A 51 -7.54 -4.06 14.97
CA GLY A 51 -8.16 -4.95 15.96
C GLY A 51 -8.54 -6.34 15.44
N GLY A 52 -8.49 -7.34 16.34
CA GLY A 52 -8.87 -8.73 16.04
C GLY A 52 -8.08 -9.32 14.85
N ARG A 53 -8.78 -9.68 13.77
CA ARG A 53 -8.16 -10.25 12.56
C ARG A 53 -7.58 -9.21 11.59
N ARG A 54 -7.83 -7.92 11.86
CA ARG A 54 -7.38 -6.79 11.04
C ARG A 54 -6.12 -6.11 11.57
N GLU A 55 -5.48 -6.72 12.55
CA GLU A 55 -4.25 -6.20 13.15
C GLU A 55 -3.29 -7.34 13.45
N VAL A 56 -2.01 -7.07 13.25
CA VAL A 56 -0.95 -7.97 13.66
C VAL A 56 0.25 -7.16 14.14
N THR A 57 0.82 -7.58 15.27
CA THR A 57 2.00 -6.94 15.87
C THR A 57 3.11 -7.97 16.00
N ALA A 58 4.34 -7.58 15.64
CA ALA A 58 5.52 -8.40 15.82
C ALA A 58 6.76 -7.56 16.10
N ALA A 59 7.63 -8.08 16.97
CA ALA A 59 8.89 -7.45 17.36
C ALA A 59 10.10 -8.41 17.20
N PRO A 60 10.34 -8.97 16.01
CA PRO A 60 11.40 -9.93 15.79
C PRO A 60 12.79 -9.28 15.85
N GLY A 61 13.81 -10.11 16.06
CA GLY A 61 15.19 -9.65 16.08
C GLY A 61 15.59 -8.91 17.36
N ARG A 62 16.78 -8.31 17.32
CA ARG A 62 17.34 -7.54 18.45
C ARG A 62 17.64 -6.09 18.09
N SER A 63 17.95 -5.82 16.83
CA SER A 63 18.25 -4.49 16.34
C SER A 63 17.00 -3.62 16.33
N GLN A 64 17.15 -2.34 16.68
CA GLN A 64 16.06 -1.37 16.76
C GLN A 64 16.31 -0.14 15.89
N GLU A 65 17.52 0.04 15.38
CA GLU A 65 17.90 1.22 14.61
C GLU A 65 17.67 0.97 13.12
N ILE A 66 17.22 2.00 12.41
CA ILE A 66 17.17 2.00 10.95
C ILE A 66 17.69 3.34 10.47
N VAL A 67 18.68 3.30 9.59
CA VAL A 67 19.20 4.48 8.91
C VAL A 67 18.55 4.54 7.53
N ILE A 68 17.67 5.51 7.33
CA ILE A 68 16.94 5.71 6.07
C ILE A 68 17.36 7.06 5.49
N ASP A 69 17.64 7.09 4.19
CA ASP A 69 17.71 8.34 3.44
C ASP A 69 16.31 8.94 3.32
N GLN A 70 16.07 10.04 4.03
CA GLN A 70 14.77 10.71 4.07
C GLN A 70 14.52 11.62 2.84
N SER A 71 15.47 11.71 1.90
CA SER A 71 15.37 12.61 0.75
C SER A 71 14.39 12.14 -0.32
N VAL A 72 14.13 10.83 -0.42
CA VAL A 72 13.28 10.25 -1.46
C VAL A 72 12.38 9.17 -0.89
N VAL A 73 11.09 9.27 -1.20
CA VAL A 73 10.10 8.22 -0.98
C VAL A 73 9.57 7.76 -2.33
N MET A 74 9.56 6.45 -2.56
CA MET A 74 9.00 5.84 -3.77
C MET A 74 7.64 5.24 -3.48
N LEU A 75 6.69 5.47 -4.36
CA LEU A 75 5.32 4.96 -4.25
C LEU A 75 4.98 4.15 -5.50
N GLY A 76 4.22 3.08 -5.30
CA GLY A 76 3.75 2.23 -6.37
C GLY A 76 4.80 1.31 -7.01
N ASN A 77 6.05 1.31 -6.51
CA ASN A 77 7.11 0.44 -6.96
C ASN A 77 8.08 0.11 -5.81
N SER A 78 8.94 -0.88 -6.01
CA SER A 78 10.01 -1.26 -5.07
C SER A 78 11.35 -0.66 -5.48
N PHE A 79 12.19 -0.35 -4.49
CA PHE A 79 13.60 -0.02 -4.69
C PHE A 79 14.50 -1.24 -4.36
N PRO A 80 15.55 -1.52 -5.15
CA PRO A 80 15.88 -0.90 -6.43
C PRO A 80 14.83 -1.18 -7.51
N SER A 81 14.63 -0.22 -8.41
CA SER A 81 13.65 -0.32 -9.50
C SER A 81 14.06 -1.39 -10.52
N GLY A 82 13.11 -2.19 -11.00
CA GLY A 82 13.35 -3.24 -12.00
C GLY A 82 12.84 -4.63 -11.61
N HIS A 83 12.32 -4.78 -10.40
CA HIS A 83 11.58 -5.98 -10.01
C HIS A 83 10.11 -5.89 -10.47
N ASN A 84 9.52 -7.01 -10.93
CA ASN A 84 8.11 -7.12 -11.33
C ASN A 84 7.15 -7.09 -10.11
N ARG A 85 7.33 -6.12 -9.21
CA ARG A 85 6.54 -5.95 -7.98
C ARG A 85 5.94 -4.54 -7.88
N SER A 86 5.64 -3.93 -9.02
CA SER A 86 4.92 -2.67 -9.08
C SER A 86 3.49 -2.86 -8.61
N PHE A 87 2.96 -1.86 -7.89
CA PHE A 87 1.56 -1.81 -7.54
C PHE A 87 0.74 -1.32 -8.74
N LEU A 88 -0.35 -2.03 -9.03
CA LEU A 88 -1.35 -1.64 -10.01
C LEU A 88 -2.68 -1.49 -9.28
N GLY A 89 -3.16 -0.27 -9.18
CA GLY A 89 -4.37 0.06 -8.43
C GLY A 89 -4.44 1.54 -8.16
N CYS A 90 -5.22 1.89 -7.15
CA CYS A 90 -5.41 3.27 -6.73
C CYS A 90 -4.85 3.53 -5.33
N LEU A 91 -4.29 4.71 -5.14
CA LEU A 91 -3.82 5.21 -3.85
C LEU A 91 -4.40 6.60 -3.63
N ARG A 92 -4.73 6.93 -2.38
CA ARG A 92 -5.15 8.26 -1.93
C ARG A 92 -4.71 8.46 -0.49
N ASP A 93 -4.70 9.72 -0.07
CA ASP A 93 -4.41 10.13 1.32
C ASP A 93 -3.17 9.49 1.94
N LEU A 94 -2.04 9.55 1.22
CA LEU A 94 -0.78 9.05 1.75
C LEU A 94 -0.26 9.97 2.85
N ARG A 95 0.11 9.38 3.98
CA ARG A 95 0.74 10.06 5.10
C ARG A 95 2.00 9.35 5.53
N LEU A 96 3.03 10.11 5.89
CA LEU A 96 4.25 9.57 6.50
C LEU A 96 4.46 10.29 7.83
N ASN A 97 4.48 9.55 8.93
CA ASN A 97 4.53 10.11 10.30
C ASN A 97 3.45 11.19 10.51
N GLY A 98 2.23 10.91 10.06
CA GLY A 98 1.07 11.82 10.11
C GLY A 98 1.09 12.98 9.11
N ARG A 99 2.21 13.24 8.41
CA ARG A 99 2.32 14.34 7.45
C ARG A 99 1.78 13.93 6.08
N PRO A 100 0.86 14.70 5.46
CA PRO A 100 0.40 14.44 4.10
C PRO A 100 1.54 14.48 3.09
N MET A 101 1.58 13.49 2.19
CA MET A 101 2.59 13.39 1.14
C MET A 101 1.95 13.69 -0.23
N PRO A 102 2.59 14.50 -1.08
CA PRO A 102 2.04 14.82 -2.39
C PRO A 102 2.19 13.59 -3.32
N ILE A 103 1.06 13.01 -3.74
CA ILE A 103 1.03 11.88 -4.68
C ILE A 103 0.95 12.39 -6.14
N THR A 104 0.49 13.63 -6.32
CA THR A 104 0.44 14.29 -7.63
C THR A 104 1.39 15.47 -7.66
N LYS A 105 1.69 15.99 -8.86
CA LYS A 105 2.51 17.19 -9.01
C LYS A 105 1.83 18.45 -8.43
N GLN A 106 0.55 18.39 -8.09
CA GLN A 106 -0.14 19.50 -7.45
C GLN A 106 0.20 19.52 -5.95
N PRO A 107 0.48 20.69 -5.37
CA PRO A 107 0.72 20.80 -3.93
C PRO A 107 -0.51 20.35 -3.15
N SER A 108 -0.32 19.45 -2.18
CA SER A 108 -1.32 19.15 -1.16
C SER A 108 -1.15 20.09 0.03
N VAL A 109 -2.27 20.49 0.66
CA VAL A 109 -2.22 21.26 1.91
C VAL A 109 -1.48 20.44 2.98
N GLY A 110 -0.47 21.03 3.62
CA GLY A 110 0.33 20.37 4.65
C GLY A 110 1.53 19.56 4.14
N SER A 111 1.83 19.56 2.84
CA SER A 111 3.01 18.90 2.28
C SER A 111 4.16 19.86 1.96
N GLU A 112 4.38 20.86 2.82
CA GLU A 112 5.44 21.86 2.62
C GLU A 112 6.83 21.21 2.57
N GLY A 113 7.66 21.65 1.62
CA GLY A 113 9.01 21.10 1.42
C GLY A 113 9.06 19.76 0.67
N LEU A 114 7.92 19.15 0.35
CA LEU A 114 7.85 17.90 -0.41
C LEU A 114 7.42 18.17 -1.86
N ARG A 115 8.02 17.44 -2.81
CA ARG A 115 7.66 17.52 -4.23
C ARG A 115 7.77 16.17 -4.91
N VAL A 116 6.89 15.93 -5.87
CA VAL A 116 6.98 14.76 -6.76
C VAL A 116 8.14 14.97 -7.73
N VAL A 117 9.23 14.21 -7.56
CA VAL A 117 10.44 14.30 -8.38
C VAL A 117 10.33 13.53 -9.70
N THR A 118 9.69 12.36 -9.68
CA THR A 118 9.45 11.50 -10.84
C THR A 118 8.09 10.85 -10.73
N SER A 119 7.48 10.55 -11.88
CA SER A 119 6.11 10.04 -11.96
C SER A 119 5.91 9.36 -13.31
N GLN A 120 5.64 8.04 -13.30
CA GLN A 120 5.46 7.23 -14.50
C GLN A 120 4.28 6.28 -14.30
N GLY A 121 3.46 6.06 -15.33
CA GLY A 121 2.35 5.11 -15.30
C GLY A 121 1.20 5.48 -14.34
N VAL A 122 1.10 6.75 -13.94
CA VAL A 122 0.06 7.25 -13.02
C VAL A 122 -0.87 8.24 -13.73
N SER A 123 -2.14 8.24 -13.33
CA SER A 123 -3.16 9.18 -13.80
C SER A 123 -3.97 9.71 -12.63
N PRO A 124 -4.48 10.96 -12.67
CA PRO A 124 -5.38 11.46 -11.64
C PRO A 124 -6.69 10.68 -11.60
N GLY A 125 -7.21 10.48 -10.39
CA GLY A 125 -8.46 9.77 -10.14
C GLY A 125 -8.34 8.23 -10.20
N CYS A 126 -9.46 7.57 -9.88
CA CYS A 126 -9.58 6.11 -9.86
C CYS A 126 -10.87 5.63 -10.57
N PRO A 127 -11.12 6.01 -11.84
CA PRO A 127 -12.29 5.51 -12.56
C PRO A 127 -12.11 4.04 -12.96
N SER A 128 -13.20 3.28 -12.90
CA SER A 128 -13.28 1.95 -13.50
C SER A 128 -14.57 1.82 -14.31
N ASP A 129 -14.50 1.12 -15.43
CA ASP A 129 -15.66 0.78 -16.25
C ASP A 129 -15.70 -0.70 -16.63
N ALA A 130 -15.01 -1.55 -15.84
CA ALA A 130 -14.84 -2.96 -16.13
C ALA A 130 -16.19 -3.67 -16.16
N CYS A 131 -17.03 -3.50 -15.13
CA CYS A 131 -18.37 -4.09 -15.07
C CYS A 131 -19.43 -3.34 -15.87
N ARG A 132 -19.13 -2.13 -16.38
CA ARG A 132 -20.01 -1.46 -17.33
C ARG A 132 -19.87 -2.04 -18.75
N LYS A 133 -18.65 -2.45 -19.11
CA LYS A 133 -18.32 -3.00 -20.42
C LYS A 133 -18.53 -4.51 -20.54
N HIS A 134 -18.56 -5.22 -19.42
CA HIS A 134 -18.67 -6.69 -19.39
C HIS A 134 -19.90 -7.10 -18.59
N GLN A 135 -20.68 -8.02 -19.16
CA GLN A 135 -21.87 -8.57 -18.52
C GLN A 135 -21.59 -10.04 -18.20
N CYS A 136 -21.76 -10.42 -16.93
CA CYS A 136 -21.67 -11.82 -16.52
C CYS A 136 -22.97 -12.55 -16.88
N SER A 137 -22.85 -13.80 -17.31
CA SER A 137 -24.02 -14.66 -17.52
C SER A 137 -24.69 -14.96 -16.18
N PRO A 138 -26.04 -14.94 -16.09
CA PRO A 138 -26.73 -15.39 -14.88
C PRO A 138 -26.28 -16.81 -14.47
N PRO A 139 -26.05 -17.09 -13.18
CA PRO A 139 -26.36 -16.28 -11.99
C PRO A 139 -25.22 -15.38 -11.49
N PHE A 140 -24.13 -15.22 -12.26
CA PHE A 140 -22.93 -14.53 -11.80
C PHE A 140 -23.11 -13.00 -11.76
N ILE A 141 -22.45 -12.36 -10.78
CA ILE A 141 -22.43 -10.91 -10.60
C ILE A 141 -21.03 -10.41 -10.93
N CYS A 142 -20.94 -9.31 -11.68
CA CYS A 142 -19.66 -8.71 -12.02
C CYS A 142 -19.02 -8.01 -10.82
N MET A 143 -17.78 -8.38 -10.50
CA MET A 143 -16.93 -7.69 -9.53
C MET A 143 -15.91 -6.82 -10.26
N ASP A 144 -15.88 -5.52 -9.95
CA ASP A 144 -14.92 -4.59 -10.53
C ASP A 144 -13.65 -4.55 -9.68
N LEU A 145 -12.56 -5.09 -10.23
CA LEU A 145 -11.24 -5.16 -9.58
C LEU A 145 -10.29 -4.06 -10.07
N TRP A 146 -10.85 -2.93 -10.52
CA TRP A 146 -10.18 -1.78 -11.14
C TRP A 146 -9.44 -2.12 -12.45
N ARG A 147 -10.01 -1.68 -13.59
CA ARG A 147 -9.54 -2.03 -14.96
C ARG A 147 -9.49 -3.55 -15.25
N LYS A 148 -10.03 -4.36 -14.35
CA LYS A 148 -10.22 -5.81 -14.46
C LYS A 148 -11.61 -6.14 -13.90
N HIS A 149 -12.26 -7.16 -14.44
CA HIS A 149 -13.51 -7.69 -13.88
C HIS A 149 -13.36 -9.18 -13.60
N GLU A 150 -14.18 -9.69 -12.68
CA GLU A 150 -14.39 -11.12 -12.47
C GLU A 150 -15.90 -11.42 -12.41
N CYS A 151 -16.23 -12.59 -12.95
CA CYS A 151 -17.49 -13.31 -12.82
C CYS A 151 -17.11 -14.67 -12.20
#